data_AF-A0A7C7RU51-F1
#
_entry.id   AF-A0A7C7RU51-F1
#
_cell.length_a   1.000
_cell.length_b   1.000
_cell.length_c   1.000
_cell.angle_alpha   90.00
_cell.angle_beta   90.00
_cell.angle_gamma   90.00
#
_symmetry.space_group_name_H-M   'P 1'
#
loop_
_entity.id
_entity.type
_entity.pdbx_description
1 polymer ?
#
loop_
_entity_poly.entity_id
_entity_poly.type
_entity_poly.pdbx_seq_one_letter_code
_entity_poly.pdbx_strand_id
1 'polypeptide(L)'
;GHMIIELPLSFLIALGLLETISNQNVRAFIGMTGGFVLIYLGANQIRKKDRISREDLPSVRTSFVAGALASGLNPYFIIWWLTVGAKLLSQSLLWMGWFGFLIVYILHVWMDYVWLIFVAHAFRMGKTLSERKYELLNGVLNSTVILLGIWFVFDAITLLKFS
;
A
#
# COMPACT_ATOMS: atom_id res chain seq x y z
N GLY A 1 5.91 5.64 -15.10
CA GLY A 1 5.18 4.41 -15.48
C GLY A 1 4.10 4.08 -14.47
N HIS A 2 4.44 4.06 -13.18
CA HIS A 2 3.55 3.66 -12.08
C HIS A 2 2.21 4.41 -12.05
N MET A 3 2.24 5.75 -12.12
CA MET A 3 1.03 6.60 -12.11
C MET A 3 0.03 6.30 -13.24
N ILE A 4 0.50 5.84 -14.41
CA ILE A 4 -0.35 5.53 -15.57
C ILE A 4 -1.26 4.32 -15.27
N ILE A 5 -0.88 3.46 -14.33
CA ILE A 5 -1.66 2.29 -13.91
C ILE A 5 -2.42 2.58 -12.61
N GLU A 6 -1.82 3.33 -11.68
CA GLU A 6 -2.44 3.72 -10.42
C GLU A 6 -3.67 4.61 -10.60
N LEU A 7 -3.59 5.63 -11.45
CA LEU A 7 -4.71 6.56 -11.64
C LEU A 7 -5.94 5.83 -12.18
N PRO A 8 -5.88 5.04 -13.28
CA PRO A 8 -7.05 4.31 -13.75
C PRO A 8 -7.56 3.29 -12.75
N LEU A 9 -6.66 2.55 -12.08
CA LEU A 9 -7.06 1.53 -11.10
C LEU A 9 -7.78 2.14 -9.91
N SER A 10 -7.18 3.16 -9.28
CA SER A 10 -7.75 3.85 -8.12
C SER A 10 -9.06 4.56 -8.48
N PHE A 11 -9.15 5.14 -9.69
CA PHE A 11 -10.37 5.76 -10.18
C PHE A 11 -11.50 4.75 -10.43
N LEU A 12 -11.21 3.59 -11.02
CA LEU A 12 -12.19 2.52 -11.22
C LEU A 12 -12.70 1.97 -9.88
N ILE A 13 -11.81 1.78 -8.91
CA ILE A 13 -12.19 1.39 -7.55
C ILE A 13 -13.08 2.45 -6.93
N ALA A 14 -12.71 3.73 -7.03
CA ALA A 14 -13.52 4.84 -6.53
C ALA A 14 -14.93 4.86 -7.15
N LEU A 15 -15.04 4.64 -8.46
CA LEU A 15 -16.34 4.54 -9.16
C LEU A 15 -17.19 3.38 -8.62
N GLY A 16 -16.62 2.18 -8.48
CA GLY A 16 -17.34 1.03 -7.92
C GLY A 16 -17.75 1.21 -6.45
N LEU A 17 -17.02 2.05 -5.70
CA LEU A 17 -17.36 2.39 -4.33
C LEU A 17 -18.53 3.37 -4.23
N LEU A 18 -18.81 4.23 -5.21
CA LEU A 18 -19.84 5.28 -5.10
C LEU A 18 -21.22 4.76 -4.70
N GLU A 19 -21.64 3.64 -5.28
CA GLU A 19 -22.96 3.06 -5.01
C GLU A 19 -22.96 2.14 -3.78
N THR A 20 -21.82 1.49 -3.51
CA THR A 20 -21.72 0.43 -2.51
C THR A 20 -21.32 0.95 -1.14
N ILE A 21 -20.69 2.12 -1.08
CA ILE A 21 -20.12 2.69 0.14
C ILE A 21 -21.16 3.11 1.18
N SER A 22 -22.39 3.43 0.77
CA SER A 22 -23.46 3.77 1.71
C SER A 22 -23.84 2.58 2.59
N ASN A 23 -23.60 1.34 2.13
CA ASN A 23 -23.87 0.13 2.88
C ASN A 23 -22.77 -0.14 3.93
N GLN A 24 -23.19 -0.14 5.20
CA GLN A 24 -22.31 -0.39 6.35
C GLN A 24 -21.62 -1.76 6.29
N ASN A 25 -22.32 -2.79 5.82
CA ASN A 25 -21.76 -4.14 5.70
C ASN A 25 -20.64 -4.21 4.67
N VAL A 26 -20.76 -3.47 3.56
CA VAL A 26 -19.71 -3.39 2.54
C VAL A 26 -18.47 -2.70 3.10
N ARG A 27 -18.64 -1.58 3.81
CA ARG A 27 -17.52 -0.88 4.46
C ARG A 27 -16.82 -1.75 5.51
N ALA A 28 -17.58 -2.48 6.32
CA ALA A 28 -17.04 -3.41 7.29
C ALA A 28 -16.24 -4.53 6.60
N PHE A 29 -16.76 -5.09 5.50
CA PHE A 29 -16.06 -6.11 4.72
C PHE A 29 -14.74 -5.60 4.13
N ILE A 30 -14.74 -4.42 3.51
CA ILE A 30 -13.52 -3.77 2.98
C ILE A 30 -12.51 -3.53 4.11
N GLY A 31 -12.97 -3.02 5.26
CA GLY A 31 -12.11 -2.78 6.41
C GLY A 31 -11.51 -4.05 7.00
N MET A 32 -12.31 -5.11 7.10
CA MET A 32 -11.88 -6.39 7.65
C MET A 32 -10.88 -7.09 6.73
N THR A 33 -11.17 -7.14 5.42
CA THR A 33 -10.27 -7.73 4.42
C THR A 33 -8.96 -6.94 4.32
N GLY A 34 -8.99 -5.60 4.26
CA GLY A 34 -7.79 -4.78 4.28
C GLY A 34 -6.96 -4.90 5.55
N GLY A 35 -7.61 -5.03 6.70
CA GLY A 35 -6.92 -5.28 7.96
C GLY A 35 -6.17 -6.61 7.98
N PHE A 36 -6.81 -7.70 7.57
CA PHE A 36 -6.16 -9.01 7.48
C PHE A 36 -5.02 -9.04 6.47
N VAL A 37 -5.20 -8.40 5.32
CA VAL A 37 -4.14 -8.29 4.30
C VAL A 37 -2.94 -7.54 4.86
N LEU A 38 -3.11 -6.40 5.52
CA LEU A 38 -2.01 -5.66 6.13
C LEU A 38 -1.23 -6.49 7.17
N ILE A 39 -1.96 -7.18 8.05
CA ILE A 39 -1.35 -8.06 9.06
C ILE A 39 -0.56 -9.17 8.37
N TYR A 40 -1.15 -9.83 7.37
CA TYR A 40 -0.50 -10.90 6.61
C TYR A 40 0.78 -10.41 5.92
N LEU A 41 0.70 -9.27 5.22
CA LEU A 41 1.83 -8.69 4.50
C LEU A 41 2.97 -8.30 5.44
N GLY A 42 2.66 -7.55 6.51
CA GLY A 42 3.67 -7.14 7.49
C GLY A 42 4.29 -8.34 8.20
N ALA A 43 3.50 -9.35 8.58
CA ALA A 43 4.02 -10.56 9.22
C ALA A 43 4.90 -11.39 8.27
N ASN A 44 4.51 -11.54 7.01
CA ASN A 44 5.28 -12.27 6.01
C ASN A 44 6.63 -11.58 5.73
N GLN A 45 6.63 -10.24 5.68
CA GLN A 45 7.80 -9.43 5.39
C GLN A 45 8.80 -9.36 6.57
N ILE A 46 8.34 -9.58 7.82
CA ILE A 46 9.21 -9.80 8.99
C ILE A 46 9.80 -11.22 8.97
N ARG A 47 9.01 -12.23 8.56
CA ARG A 47 9.44 -13.64 8.55
C ARG A 47 10.43 -13.95 7.43
N LYS A 48 10.28 -13.29 6.27
CA LYS A 48 11.25 -13.38 5.17
C LYS A 48 12.53 -12.65 5.57
N LYS A 49 13.49 -13.40 6.10
CA LYS A 49 14.91 -13.03 6.06
C LYS A 49 15.41 -13.22 4.64
N ASP A 50 14.95 -12.38 3.71
CA ASP A 50 15.56 -12.33 2.39
C ASP A 50 16.99 -11.81 2.62
N ARG A 51 17.95 -12.74 2.71
CA ARG A 51 19.34 -12.42 2.43
C ARG A 51 19.29 -11.79 1.05
N ILE A 52 19.64 -10.51 0.94
CA ILE A 52 19.75 -9.83 -0.34
C ILE A 52 20.90 -10.55 -1.07
N SER A 53 20.60 -11.63 -1.78
CA SER A 53 21.51 -12.28 -2.69
C SER A 53 21.76 -11.27 -3.80
N ARG A 54 22.99 -10.75 -3.86
CA ARG A 54 23.45 -9.80 -4.89
C ARG A 54 23.53 -10.43 -6.30
N GLU A 55 22.99 -11.62 -6.50
CA GLU A 55 23.35 -12.47 -7.63
C GLU A 55 22.58 -12.21 -8.92
N ASP A 56 21.49 -11.45 -8.92
CA ASP A 56 20.80 -11.11 -10.17
C ASP A 56 20.35 -9.64 -10.18
N LEU A 57 21.30 -8.70 -10.20
CA LEU A 57 20.98 -7.33 -10.64
C LEU A 57 20.88 -7.34 -12.17
N PRO A 58 19.68 -7.25 -12.76
CA PRO A 58 19.54 -7.20 -14.21
C PRO A 58 20.24 -5.93 -14.71
N SER A 59 20.94 -6.03 -15.84
CA SER A 59 21.58 -4.87 -16.47
C SER A 59 20.58 -3.71 -16.57
N VAL A 60 20.97 -2.52 -16.12
CA VAL A 60 20.16 -1.30 -16.18
C VAL A 60 19.90 -0.91 -17.64
N ARG A 61 18.88 -1.53 -18.23
CA ARG A 61 18.14 -1.06 -19.41
C ARG A 61 16.67 -1.01 -19.04
N THR A 62 16.33 -0.08 -18.16
CA THR A 62 14.95 0.16 -17.74
C THR A 62 14.20 0.91 -18.83
N SER A 63 13.52 0.17 -19.71
CA SER A 63 12.42 0.74 -20.47
C SER A 63 11.33 1.18 -19.48
N PHE A 64 10.87 2.43 -19.58
CA PHE A 64 9.77 2.99 -18.79
C PHE A 64 8.54 2.07 -18.76
N VAL A 65 8.32 1.32 -19.85
CA VAL A 65 7.23 0.36 -20.02
C VAL A 65 7.45 -0.91 -19.20
N ALA A 66 8.68 -1.43 -19.14
CA ALA A 66 8.98 -2.64 -18.36
C ALA A 66 8.83 -2.41 -16.86
N GLY A 67 9.27 -1.25 -16.36
CA GLY A 67 9.04 -0.86 -14.96
C GLY A 67 7.56 -0.60 -14.64
N ALA A 68 6.80 -0.01 -15.57
CA ALA A 68 5.36 0.17 -15.40
C ALA A 68 4.62 -1.17 -15.33
N LEU A 69 4.91 -2.09 -16.26
CA LEU A 69 4.30 -3.41 -16.30
C LEU A 69 4.67 -4.27 -15.09
N ALA A 70 5.92 -4.23 -14.65
CA ALA A 70 6.36 -4.95 -13.45
C ALA A 70 5.66 -4.46 -12.17
N SER A 71 5.44 -3.14 -12.03
CA SER A 71 4.69 -2.60 -10.89
C SER A 71 3.18 -2.85 -11.01
N GLY A 72 2.60 -2.70 -12.21
CA GLY A 72 1.16 -2.88 -12.43
C GLY A 72 0.70 -4.34 -12.35
N LEU A 73 1.56 -5.29 -12.71
CA LEU A 73 1.31 -6.73 -12.60
C LEU A 73 1.79 -7.31 -11.26
N ASN A 74 2.29 -6.47 -10.35
CA ASN A 74 2.67 -6.94 -9.03
C ASN A 74 1.41 -7.28 -8.22
N PRO A 75 1.20 -8.55 -7.82
CA PRO A 75 0.01 -8.94 -7.07
C PRO A 75 -0.12 -8.20 -5.74
N TYR A 76 0.99 -7.82 -5.10
CA TYR A 76 0.96 -7.01 -3.88
C TYR A 76 0.38 -5.61 -4.11
N PHE A 77 0.68 -4.99 -5.26
CA PHE A 77 0.17 -3.68 -5.63
C PHE A 77 -1.34 -3.70 -5.86
N ILE A 78 -1.83 -4.70 -6.60
CA ILE A 78 -3.27 -4.88 -6.87
C ILE A 78 -4.01 -5.18 -5.57
N ILE A 79 -3.50 -6.11 -4.75
CA ILE A 79 -4.09 -6.47 -3.47
C ILE A 79 -4.16 -5.26 -2.54
N TRP A 80 -3.11 -4.44 -2.49
CA TRP A 80 -3.10 -3.22 -1.69
C TRP A 80 -4.22 -2.25 -2.10
N TRP A 81 -4.36 -1.95 -3.39
CA TRP A 81 -5.40 -1.04 -3.88
C TRP A 81 -6.82 -1.58 -3.66
N LEU A 82 -7.04 -2.88 -3.89
CA LEU A 82 -8.35 -3.51 -3.70
C LEU A 82 -8.78 -3.61 -2.23
N THR A 83 -7.85 -3.41 -1.29
CA THR A 83 -8.14 -3.60 0.14
C THR A 83 -7.88 -2.33 0.94
N VAL A 84 -6.62 -1.98 1.15
CA VAL A 84 -6.21 -0.79 1.91
C VAL A 84 -6.57 0.48 1.15
N GLY A 85 -6.26 0.52 -0.14
CA GLY A 85 -6.63 1.62 -1.02
C GLY A 85 -8.15 1.81 -1.04
N ALA A 86 -8.92 0.73 -1.21
CA ALA A 86 -10.38 0.77 -1.17
C ALA A 86 -10.93 1.32 0.16
N LYS A 87 -10.36 0.93 1.31
CA LYS A 87 -10.74 1.51 2.61
C LYS A 87 -10.46 3.01 2.67
N LEU A 88 -9.24 3.45 2.35
CA LEU A 88 -8.86 4.86 2.38
C LEU A 88 -9.69 5.71 1.41
N LEU A 89 -9.90 5.19 0.19
CA LEU A 89 -10.77 5.82 -0.81
C LEU A 89 -12.18 5.93 -0.28
N SER A 90 -12.72 4.85 0.30
CA SER A 90 -14.07 4.86 0.85
C SER A 90 -14.23 5.97 1.91
N GLN A 91 -13.34 6.00 2.90
CA GLN A 91 -13.38 7.03 3.93
C GLN A 91 -13.26 8.43 3.32
N SER A 92 -12.32 8.65 2.41
CA SER A 92 -12.17 9.98 1.79
C SER A 92 -13.39 10.43 0.97
N LEU A 93 -14.03 9.50 0.25
CA LEU A 93 -15.22 9.77 -0.55
C LEU A 93 -16.42 10.10 0.33
N LEU A 94 -16.57 9.45 1.49
CA LEU A 94 -17.64 9.78 2.44
C LEU A 94 -17.49 11.17 3.07
N TRP A 95 -16.26 11.56 3.40
CA TRP A 95 -16.00 12.80 4.13
C TRP A 95 -15.95 14.02 3.21
N MET A 96 -15.39 13.86 2.00
CA MET A 96 -15.05 14.99 1.11
C MET A 96 -15.40 14.73 -0.37
N GLY A 97 -16.09 13.62 -0.69
CA GLY A 97 -16.42 13.25 -2.06
C GLY A 97 -15.20 13.10 -2.95
N TRP A 98 -15.33 13.50 -4.22
CA TRP A 98 -14.24 13.45 -5.20
C TRP A 98 -13.02 14.31 -4.82
N PHE A 99 -13.20 15.34 -4.00
CA PHE A 99 -12.06 16.11 -3.49
C PHE A 99 -11.23 15.28 -2.50
N GLY A 100 -11.87 14.43 -1.69
CA GLY A 100 -11.20 13.45 -0.84
C GLY A 100 -10.38 12.43 -1.64
N PHE A 101 -10.94 11.92 -2.74
CA PHE A 101 -10.22 11.04 -3.68
C PHE A 101 -8.92 11.69 -4.18
N LEU A 102 -8.99 12.95 -4.65
CA LEU A 102 -7.83 13.66 -5.16
C LEU A 102 -6.74 13.84 -4.09
N ILE A 103 -7.14 14.19 -2.86
CA ILE A 103 -6.20 14.34 -1.74
C ILE A 103 -5.48 13.01 -1.45
N VAL A 104 -6.24 11.91 -1.32
CA VAL A 104 -5.64 10.59 -1.05
C VAL A 104 -4.69 10.19 -2.17
N TYR A 105 -5.10 10.39 -3.43
CA TYR A 105 -4.27 10.06 -4.58
C TYR A 105 -2.97 10.88 -4.62
N ILE A 106 -3.06 12.21 -4.45
CA ILE A 106 -1.88 13.10 -4.49
C ILE A 106 -0.92 12.78 -3.35
N LEU A 107 -1.44 12.60 -2.13
CA LEU A 107 -0.62 12.27 -0.96
C LEU A 107 0.07 10.92 -1.13
N HIS A 108 -0.64 9.92 -1.67
CA HIS A 108 -0.07 8.60 -1.93
C HIS A 108 1.07 8.68 -2.95
N VAL A 109 0.83 9.28 -4.12
CA VAL A 109 1.84 9.40 -5.19
C VAL A 109 3.07 10.18 -4.72
N TRP A 110 2.87 11.28 -3.98
CA TRP A 110 3.99 12.07 -3.48
C TRP A 110 4.83 11.31 -2.44
N MET A 111 4.19 10.60 -1.51
CA MET A 111 4.90 9.80 -0.50
C MET A 111 5.74 8.69 -1.15
N ASP A 112 5.25 8.05 -2.20
CA ASP A 112 6.00 7.03 -2.93
C ASP A 112 7.26 7.61 -3.56
N TYR A 113 7.18 8.79 -4.18
CA TYR A 113 8.36 9.45 -4.73
C TYR A 113 9.37 9.84 -3.64
N VAL A 114 8.91 10.42 -2.53
CA VAL A 114 9.79 10.76 -1.41
C VAL A 114 10.48 9.53 -0.87
N TRP A 115 9.75 8.43 -0.67
CA TRP A 115 10.29 7.17 -0.17
C TRP A 115 11.33 6.58 -1.13
N LEU A 116 11.02 6.50 -2.43
CA LEU A 116 11.95 5.95 -3.42
C LEU A 116 13.22 6.79 -3.55
N ILE A 117 13.11 8.12 -3.52
CA ILE A 117 14.27 9.03 -3.53
C ILE A 117 15.09 8.85 -2.25
N PHE A 118 14.43 8.75 -1.10
CA PHE A 118 15.09 8.51 0.19
C PHE A 118 15.89 7.20 0.18
N VAL A 119 15.27 6.10 -0.26
CA VAL A 119 15.92 4.79 -0.37
C VAL A 119 17.09 4.86 -1.35
N ALA A 120 16.89 5.41 -2.55
CA ALA A 120 17.95 5.54 -3.55
C ALA A 120 19.12 6.39 -3.03
N HIS A 121 18.84 7.48 -2.30
CA HIS A 121 19.86 8.32 -1.69
C HIS A 121 20.61 7.58 -0.58
N ALA A 122 19.90 6.83 0.28
CA ALA A 122 20.50 6.03 1.35
C ALA A 122 21.48 4.98 0.80
N PHE A 123 21.11 4.30 -0.31
CA PHE A 123 22.00 3.37 -1.01
C PHE A 123 23.20 4.07 -1.67
N ARG A 124 22.98 5.23 -2.32
CA ARG A 124 24.04 6.00 -3.00
C ARG A 124 25.11 6.53 -2.04
N MET A 125 24.75 6.89 -0.81
CA MET A 125 25.70 7.39 0.19
C MET A 125 26.70 6.35 0.69
N GLY A 126 26.69 5.11 0.18
CA GLY A 126 27.63 4.04 0.59
C GLY A 126 27.41 3.54 2.02
N LYS A 127 26.42 4.08 2.74
CA LYS A 127 25.92 3.51 3.99
C LYS A 127 25.12 2.27 3.64
N THR A 128 25.80 1.16 3.38
CA THR A 128 25.18 -0.15 3.61
C THR A 128 24.64 -0.09 5.04
N LEU A 129 23.31 -0.02 5.20
CA LEU A 129 22.73 -0.25 6.51
C LEU A 129 23.32 -1.57 6.97
N SER A 130 23.97 -1.58 8.13
CA SER A 130 24.38 -2.85 8.72
C SER A 130 23.14 -3.74 8.74
N GLU A 131 23.33 -5.04 8.51
CA GLU A 131 22.23 -6.01 8.45
C GLU A 131 21.25 -5.80 9.61
N ARG A 132 21.80 -5.55 10.80
CA ARG A 132 21.05 -5.21 12.03
C ARG A 132 20.22 -3.92 11.97
N LYS A 133 20.71 -2.85 11.34
CA LYS A 133 19.96 -1.59 11.16
C LYS A 133 18.87 -1.74 10.10
N TYR A 134 19.14 -2.51 9.04
CA TYR A 134 18.15 -2.83 8.02
C TYR A 134 17.04 -3.72 8.60
N GLU A 135 17.39 -4.76 9.35
CA GLU A 135 16.44 -5.60 10.09
C GLU A 135 15.59 -4.79 11.07
N LEU A 136 16.21 -3.87 11.82
CA LEU A 136 15.48 -2.99 12.74
C LEU A 136 14.51 -2.07 11.99
N LEU A 137 14.96 -1.39 10.93
CA LEU A 137 14.12 -0.51 10.12
C LEU A 137 12.94 -1.27 9.50
N ASN A 138 13.22 -2.42 8.88
CA ASN A 138 12.21 -3.28 8.29
C ASN A 138 11.25 -3.81 9.37
N GLY A 139 11.75 -4.18 10.54
CA GLY A 139 10.93 -4.60 11.68
C GLY A 139 9.98 -3.51 12.15
N VAL A 140 10.45 -2.26 12.28
CA VAL A 140 9.62 -1.12 12.68
C VAL A 140 8.56 -0.83 11.63
N LEU A 141 8.93 -0.71 10.36
CA LEU A 141 7.99 -0.43 9.27
C LEU A 141 6.89 -1.48 9.18
N ASN A 142 7.25 -2.76 9.19
CA ASN A 142 6.26 -3.84 9.12
C ASN A 142 5.42 -3.96 10.38
N SER A 143 5.96 -3.61 11.55
CA SER A 143 5.17 -3.51 12.78
C SER A 143 4.13 -2.40 12.68
N THR A 144 4.49 -1.24 12.12
CA THR A 144 3.53 -0.16 11.85
C THR A 144 2.43 -0.60 10.89
N VAL A 145 2.78 -1.35 9.83
CA VAL A 145 1.81 -1.94 8.89
C VAL A 145 0.85 -2.91 9.59
N ILE A 146 1.36 -3.77 10.48
CA ILE A 146 0.53 -4.69 11.28
C ILE A 146 -0.41 -3.92 12.21
N LEU A 147 0.09 -2.89 12.91
CA LEU A 147 -0.73 -2.06 13.80
C LEU A 147 -1.86 -1.36 13.04
N LEU A 148 -1.58 -0.84 11.84
CA LEU A 148 -2.59 -0.28 10.95
C LEU A 148 -3.63 -1.34 10.57
N GLY A 149 -3.19 -2.57 10.28
CA GLY A 149 -4.08 -3.68 9.98
C GLY A 149 -5.00 -4.07 11.14
N ILE A 150 -4.47 -4.10 12.37
CA ILE A 150 -5.27 -4.33 13.59
C ILE A 150 -6.31 -3.22 13.77
N TRP A 151 -5.90 -1.95 13.57
CA TRP A 151 -6.82 -0.82 13.62
C TRP A 151 -7.95 -0.94 12.58
N PHE A 152 -7.64 -1.42 11.38
CA PHE A 152 -8.63 -1.64 10.31
C PHE A 152 -9.68 -2.68 10.70
N VAL A 153 -9.26 -3.78 11.33
CA VAL A 153 -10.16 -4.84 11.83
C VAL A 153 -11.01 -4.31 12.98
N PHE A 154 -10.42 -3.59 13.92
CA PHE A 154 -11.15 -3.03 15.06
C PHE A 154 -12.25 -2.04 14.61
N ASP A 155 -11.92 -1.16 13.68
CA ASP A 155 -12.87 -0.23 13.07
C ASP A 155 -14.01 -0.98 12.36
N ALA A 156 -13.71 -2.04 11.60
CA ALA A 156 -14.72 -2.86 10.94
C ALA A 156 -15.67 -3.56 11.93
N ILE A 157 -15.15 -4.14 13.01
CA ILE A 157 -15.97 -4.78 14.07
C ILE A 157 -16.87 -3.75 14.74
N THR A 158 -16.33 -2.56 15.02
CA THR A 158 -17.10 -1.46 15.62
C THR A 158 -18.24 -1.05 14.70
N LEU A 159 -17.97 -0.92 13.40
CA LEU A 159 -18.96 -0.63 12.38
C LEU A 159 -20.10 -1.66 12.38
N LEU A 160 -19.81 -2.96 12.55
CA LEU A 160 -20.86 -3.99 12.58
C LEU A 160 -21.69 -3.99 13.88
N LYS A 161 -21.11 -3.59 15.01
CA LYS A 161 -21.79 -3.57 16.31
C LYS A 161 -22.83 -2.45 16.46
N PHE A 162 -22.69 -1.38 15.68
CA PHE A 162 -23.59 -0.23 15.68
C PHE A 162 -24.48 -0.18 14.43
N SER A 163 -24.70 -1.33 13.77
CA SER A 163 -25.71 -1.54 12.72
C SER A 163 -26.97 -2.16 13.29
#